data_AF-A0A7Y3NUI9-F1
#
_entry.id   AF-A0A7Y3NUI9-F1
#
_cell.length_a   1.000
_cell.length_b   1.000
_cell.length_c   1.000
_cell.angle_alpha   90.00
_cell.angle_beta   90.00
_cell.angle_gamma   90.00
#
_symmetry.space_group_name_H-M   'P 1'
#
loop_
_entity.id
_entity.type
_entity.pdbx_description
1 polymer ?
#
loop_
_entity_poly.entity_id
_entity_poly.type
_entity_poly.pdbx_seq_one_letter_code
_entity_poly.pdbx_strand_id
1 'polypeptide(L)'
;MTSLSRTNQHLILAGITAVAILGAGLLSLEWAQAKMGMVLQKTPTPLQAPLPSLPLTLGVFKVPPGSADERLSAETLAVLGTHDYLIRKYEDTAMPPDSPASVVQINLNYYPTDFATPHVPNVCWVGAGLQRVKDDLITIKNVPHADGKLTDMPMRFLAFAKPNGAGSGMPLMFSHQSGGEYINTAYTFQVDGKYAPNTQQVSAMFWHARSKYGYDCKIEVDVLGPSTRAEARKTISAFIRAALPSIERILPNWKKLNAPSARGAAAMNKTVPPS
;
A
#
# COMPACT_ATOMS: atom_id res chain seq x y z
N MET A 1 7.94 -67.30 0.51
CA MET A 1 8.69 -66.09 0.16
C MET A 1 8.39 -65.76 -1.30
N THR A 2 7.45 -64.84 -1.53
CA THR A 2 6.95 -64.47 -2.85
C THR A 2 7.98 -63.62 -3.60
N SER A 3 8.55 -64.19 -4.66
CA SER A 3 9.40 -63.49 -5.63
C SER A 3 8.58 -62.38 -6.30
N LEU A 4 8.93 -61.11 -6.03
CA LEU A 4 8.38 -59.97 -6.76
C LEU A 4 8.71 -60.15 -8.25
N SER A 5 7.71 -60.11 -9.13
CA SER A 5 7.92 -60.21 -10.58
C SER A 5 8.89 -59.10 -11.04
N ARG A 6 9.70 -59.37 -12.07
CA ARG A 6 10.65 -58.39 -12.64
C ARG A 6 10.01 -57.03 -12.91
N THR A 7 8.73 -57.02 -13.32
CA THR A 7 7.94 -55.79 -13.54
C THR A 7 7.82 -54.94 -12.26
N ASN A 8 7.61 -55.57 -11.10
CA ASN A 8 7.55 -54.87 -9.83
C ASN A 8 8.91 -54.30 -9.42
N GLN A 9 10.02 -54.98 -9.76
CA GLN A 9 11.37 -54.46 -9.48
C GLN A 9 11.68 -53.18 -10.26
N HIS A 10 11.30 -53.10 -11.55
CA HIS A 10 11.48 -51.89 -12.35
C HIS A 10 10.66 -50.71 -11.85
N LEU A 11 9.40 -50.96 -11.43
CA LEU A 11 8.54 -49.93 -10.85
C LEU A 11 9.08 -49.42 -9.51
N ILE A 12 9.60 -50.30 -8.65
CA ILE A 12 10.24 -49.92 -7.39
C ILE A 12 11.50 -49.09 -7.65
N LEU A 13 12.36 -49.51 -8.59
CA LEU A 13 13.60 -48.77 -8.90
C LEU A 13 13.31 -47.38 -9.49
N ALA A 14 12.32 -47.29 -10.39
CA ALA A 14 11.85 -46.03 -10.94
C ALA A 14 11.28 -45.10 -9.85
N GLY A 15 10.49 -45.65 -8.93
CA GLY A 15 9.96 -44.92 -7.77
C GLY A 15 11.07 -44.37 -6.87
N ILE A 16 12.07 -45.19 -6.53
CA ILE A 16 13.23 -44.76 -5.72
C ILE A 16 14.00 -43.64 -6.44
N THR A 17 14.23 -43.79 -7.75
CA THR A 17 14.95 -42.80 -8.55
C THR A 17 14.19 -41.47 -8.59
N ALA A 18 12.88 -41.51 -8.80
CA ALA A 18 12.03 -40.32 -8.78
C ALA A 18 12.07 -39.61 -7.41
N VAL A 19 11.96 -40.37 -6.31
CA VAL A 19 12.06 -39.82 -4.95
C VAL A 19 13.43 -39.21 -4.68
N ALA A 20 14.52 -39.86 -5.12
CA ALA A 20 15.87 -39.33 -4.96
C ALA A 20 16.07 -38.02 -5.74
N ILE A 21 15.57 -37.92 -6.98
CA ILE A 21 15.62 -36.70 -7.79
C ILE A 21 14.81 -35.58 -7.13
N LEU A 22 13.60 -35.86 -6.66
CA LEU A 22 12.76 -34.87 -5.97
C LEU A 22 13.39 -34.40 -4.65
N GLY A 23 13.97 -35.33 -3.88
CA GLY A 23 14.69 -35.01 -2.65
C GLY A 23 15.92 -34.13 -2.90
N ALA A 24 16.72 -34.45 -3.92
CA ALA A 24 17.85 -33.61 -4.33
C ALA A 24 17.40 -32.22 -4.81
N GLY A 25 16.26 -32.15 -5.52
CA GLY A 25 15.63 -30.91 -5.95
C GLY A 25 15.24 -30.01 -4.76
N LEU A 26 14.55 -30.54 -3.75
CA LEU A 26 14.15 -29.80 -2.55
C LEU A 26 15.37 -29.26 -1.79
N LEU A 27 16.37 -30.11 -1.53
CA LEU A 27 17.59 -29.73 -0.81
C LEU A 27 18.41 -28.68 -1.57
N SER A 28 18.50 -28.81 -2.90
CA SER A 28 19.23 -27.84 -3.72
C SER A 28 18.55 -26.47 -3.75
N LEU A 29 17.21 -26.42 -3.73
CA LEU A 29 16.45 -25.17 -3.67
C LEU A 29 16.63 -24.47 -2.32
N GLU A 30 16.53 -25.19 -1.21
CA GLU A 30 16.75 -24.63 0.13
C GLU A 30 18.18 -24.10 0.28
N TRP A 31 19.17 -24.88 -0.18
CA TRP A 31 20.57 -24.44 -0.18
C TRP A 31 20.79 -23.21 -1.06
N ALA A 32 20.18 -23.16 -2.25
CA ALA A 32 20.28 -22.02 -3.15
C ALA A 32 19.62 -20.78 -2.54
N GLN A 33 18.45 -20.90 -1.91
CA GLN A 33 17.79 -19.80 -1.20
C GLN A 33 18.65 -19.29 -0.05
N ALA A 34 19.21 -20.18 0.77
CA ALA A 34 20.07 -19.84 1.89
C ALA A 34 21.37 -19.14 1.42
N LYS A 35 22.02 -19.65 0.38
CA LYS A 35 23.26 -19.08 -0.17
C LYS A 35 23.05 -17.75 -0.87
N MET A 36 21.93 -17.57 -1.57
CA MET A 36 21.60 -16.32 -2.27
C MET A 36 20.92 -15.27 -1.36
N GLY A 37 20.53 -15.67 -0.14
CA GLY A 37 19.77 -14.83 0.78
C GLY A 37 18.39 -14.46 0.24
N MET A 38 17.77 -15.35 -0.56
CA MET A 38 16.46 -15.11 -1.16
C MET A 38 15.35 -15.44 -0.17
N VAL A 39 14.42 -14.50 -0.02
CA VAL A 39 13.19 -14.60 0.74
C VAL A 39 12.05 -14.72 -0.27
N LEU A 40 11.46 -15.91 -0.36
CA LEU A 40 10.31 -16.15 -1.25
C LEU A 40 8.98 -15.74 -0.61
N GLN A 41 8.87 -15.88 0.71
CA GLN A 41 7.68 -15.50 1.47
C GLN A 41 8.01 -14.38 2.45
N LYS A 42 7.31 -13.26 2.31
CA LYS A 42 7.50 -12.10 3.19
C LYS A 42 6.84 -12.37 4.53
N THR A 43 7.50 -11.96 5.61
CA THR A 43 6.88 -11.96 6.93
C THR A 43 5.96 -10.74 7.04
N PRO A 44 4.67 -10.92 7.40
CA PRO A 44 3.76 -9.82 7.58
C PRO A 44 4.30 -8.82 8.59
N THR A 45 4.12 -7.53 8.32
CA THR A 45 4.39 -6.49 9.33
C THR A 45 3.08 -5.95 9.86
N PRO A 46 2.88 -5.85 11.18
CA PRO A 46 1.69 -5.24 11.73
C PRO A 46 1.86 -3.71 11.80
N LEU A 47 0.74 -3.00 11.73
CA LEU A 47 0.68 -1.58 12.06
C LEU A 47 1.15 -1.33 13.51
N GLN A 48 1.72 -0.16 13.76
CA GLN A 48 2.04 0.30 15.12
C GLN A 48 0.78 0.72 15.90
N ALA A 49 -0.26 1.16 15.19
CA ALA A 49 -1.55 1.54 15.73
C ALA A 49 -2.65 1.28 14.68
N PRO A 50 -3.94 1.15 15.04
CA PRO A 50 -5.00 1.00 14.05
C PRO A 50 -5.14 2.28 13.20
N LEU A 51 -5.43 2.16 11.90
CA LEU A 51 -5.56 3.33 10.99
C LEU A 51 -6.55 4.41 11.51
N PRO A 52 -7.71 4.06 12.10
CA PRO A 52 -8.63 5.05 12.69
C PRO A 52 -8.04 5.92 13.81
N SER A 53 -6.88 5.54 14.39
CA SER A 53 -6.15 6.36 15.37
C SER A 53 -5.50 7.62 14.76
N LEU A 54 -5.58 7.80 13.44
CA LEU A 54 -5.16 9.04 12.79
C LEU A 54 -5.83 10.25 13.48
N PRO A 55 -5.09 11.33 13.82
CA PRO A 55 -5.65 12.46 14.53
C PRO A 55 -6.84 13.10 13.81
N LEU A 56 -7.83 13.55 14.58
CA LEU A 56 -8.99 14.29 14.06
C LEU A 56 -8.64 15.73 13.66
N THR A 57 -7.44 16.20 14.00
CA THR A 57 -6.92 17.52 13.62
C THR A 57 -5.50 17.37 13.10
N LEU A 58 -5.26 17.87 11.89
CA LEU A 58 -4.00 17.80 11.15
C LEU A 58 -3.69 19.20 10.61
N GLY A 59 -2.98 20.02 11.40
CA GLY A 59 -2.76 21.43 11.06
C GLY A 59 -4.09 22.19 11.01
N VAL A 60 -4.40 22.80 9.86
CA VAL A 60 -5.68 23.52 9.61
C VAL A 60 -6.84 22.58 9.29
N PHE A 61 -6.56 21.30 9.00
CA PHE A 61 -7.57 20.32 8.60
C PHE A 61 -8.20 19.66 9.82
N LYS A 62 -9.52 19.66 9.91
CA LYS A 62 -10.26 19.05 11.02
C LYS A 62 -11.37 18.15 10.53
N VAL A 63 -11.59 17.04 11.22
CA VAL A 63 -12.78 16.21 11.01
C VAL A 63 -14.00 17.00 11.48
N PRO A 64 -15.07 17.13 10.68
CA PRO A 64 -16.24 17.88 11.09
C PRO A 64 -16.95 17.21 12.28
N PRO A 65 -17.46 17.97 13.26
CA PRO A 65 -18.14 17.39 14.42
C PRO A 65 -19.27 16.43 14.03
N GLY A 66 -19.34 15.27 14.67
CA GLY A 66 -20.37 14.26 14.39
C GLY A 66 -20.16 13.45 13.10
N SER A 67 -19.10 13.71 12.34
CA SER A 67 -18.75 12.88 11.17
C SER A 67 -18.20 11.53 11.62
N ALA A 68 -18.62 10.47 10.93
CA ALA A 68 -18.08 9.12 11.09
C ALA A 68 -17.15 8.77 9.93
N ASP A 69 -16.22 7.86 10.18
CA ASP A 69 -15.44 7.23 9.12
C ASP A 69 -16.35 6.43 8.19
N GLU A 70 -16.08 6.51 6.89
CA GLU A 70 -16.86 5.76 5.91
C GLU A 70 -16.55 4.26 6.05
N ARG A 71 -17.61 3.46 6.07
CA ARG A 71 -17.53 2.00 6.20
C ARG A 71 -17.78 1.36 4.84
N LEU A 72 -16.84 0.53 4.43
CA LEU A 72 -16.96 -0.26 3.21
C LEU A 72 -17.81 -1.51 3.46
N SER A 73 -18.52 -1.94 2.42
CA SER A 73 -19.28 -3.19 2.44
C SER A 73 -18.35 -4.40 2.51
N ALA A 74 -18.86 -5.55 2.99
CA ALA A 74 -18.10 -6.80 3.03
C ALA A 74 -17.61 -7.23 1.63
N GLU A 75 -18.42 -6.98 0.58
CA GLU A 75 -18.07 -7.25 -0.81
C GLU A 75 -16.88 -6.39 -1.27
N THR A 76 -16.90 -5.10 -0.92
CA THR A 76 -15.79 -4.18 -1.24
C THR A 76 -14.51 -4.61 -0.53
N LEU A 77 -14.58 -5.03 0.73
CA LEU A 77 -13.42 -5.49 1.49
C LEU A 77 -12.84 -6.78 0.91
N ALA A 78 -13.69 -7.70 0.44
CA ALA A 78 -13.26 -8.91 -0.25
C ALA A 78 -12.51 -8.60 -1.56
N VAL A 79 -12.97 -7.60 -2.32
CA VAL A 79 -12.30 -7.14 -3.54
C VAL A 79 -11.00 -6.42 -3.23
N LEU A 80 -10.99 -5.55 -2.22
CA LEU A 80 -9.79 -4.82 -1.81
C LEU A 80 -8.71 -5.76 -1.26
N GLY A 81 -9.10 -6.84 -0.58
CA GLY A 81 -8.17 -7.78 0.05
C GLY A 81 -7.58 -7.25 1.35
N THR A 82 -8.19 -6.24 1.97
CA THR A 82 -7.76 -5.70 3.27
C THR A 82 -8.94 -5.34 4.16
N HIS A 83 -8.73 -5.48 5.47
CA HIS A 83 -9.64 -5.02 6.53
C HIS A 83 -9.05 -3.82 7.28
N ASP A 84 -7.77 -3.51 7.06
CA ASP A 84 -7.08 -2.36 7.62
C ASP A 84 -7.20 -1.20 6.63
N TYR A 85 -8.27 -0.43 6.77
CA TYR A 85 -8.52 0.77 5.97
C TYR A 85 -8.99 1.94 6.82
N LEU A 86 -8.88 3.15 6.27
CA LEU A 86 -9.50 4.36 6.79
C LEU A 86 -9.98 5.23 5.62
N ILE A 87 -11.26 5.54 5.61
CA ILE A 87 -11.82 6.56 4.72
C ILE A 87 -12.45 7.65 5.58
N ARG A 88 -11.88 8.86 5.53
CA ARG A 88 -12.24 9.95 6.45
C ARG A 88 -12.19 11.31 5.77
N LYS A 89 -13.17 12.15 6.08
CA LYS A 89 -13.24 13.53 5.58
C LYS A 89 -12.60 14.51 6.57
N TYR A 90 -11.90 15.49 6.02
CA TYR A 90 -11.38 16.64 6.75
C TYR A 90 -11.77 17.93 6.02
N GLU A 91 -12.06 18.97 6.78
CA GLU A 91 -12.33 20.32 6.31
C GLU A 91 -11.14 21.24 6.62
N ASP A 92 -10.74 22.05 5.65
CA ASP A 92 -9.77 23.12 5.84
C ASP A 92 -10.41 24.30 6.58
N THR A 93 -10.11 24.43 7.87
CA THR A 93 -10.67 25.49 8.71
C THR A 93 -10.09 26.89 8.44
N ALA A 94 -9.06 27.00 7.59
CA ALA A 94 -8.55 28.28 7.13
C ALA A 94 -9.33 28.84 5.92
N MET A 95 -10.17 28.02 5.29
CA MET A 95 -11.03 28.44 4.18
C MET A 95 -12.46 28.70 4.67
N PRO A 96 -13.19 29.66 4.06
CA PRO A 96 -14.61 29.81 4.31
C PRO A 96 -15.36 28.50 4.04
N PRO A 97 -16.43 28.19 4.81
CA PRO A 97 -17.34 27.10 4.48
C PRO A 97 -17.77 27.15 3.01
N ASP A 98 -17.89 25.99 2.37
CA ASP A 98 -18.27 25.84 0.95
C ASP A 98 -17.27 26.37 -0.09
N SER A 99 -16.07 26.80 0.33
CA SER A 99 -15.05 27.19 -0.64
C SER A 99 -14.64 26.00 -1.53
N PRO A 100 -14.31 26.23 -2.81
CA PRO A 100 -13.76 25.20 -3.68
C PRO A 100 -12.55 24.52 -3.02
N ALA A 101 -12.49 23.19 -3.09
CA ALA A 101 -11.43 22.39 -2.48
C ALA A 101 -11.23 22.54 -0.96
N SER A 102 -12.24 23.03 -0.21
CA SER A 102 -12.18 23.12 1.27
C SER A 102 -12.30 21.77 1.97
N VAL A 103 -12.83 20.75 1.30
CA VAL A 103 -13.03 19.41 1.85
C VAL A 103 -12.12 18.40 1.15
N VAL A 104 -11.40 17.62 1.95
CA VAL A 104 -10.60 16.49 1.46
C VAL A 104 -11.06 15.20 2.11
N GLN A 105 -10.91 14.10 1.38
CA GLN A 105 -11.09 12.76 1.91
C GLN A 105 -9.77 12.01 1.82
N ILE A 106 -9.30 11.47 2.93
CA ILE A 106 -8.19 10.53 2.94
C ILE A 106 -8.75 9.11 2.80
N ASN A 107 -8.10 8.30 1.97
CA ASN A 107 -8.34 6.87 1.82
C ASN A 107 -7.01 6.13 2.02
N LEU A 108 -6.87 5.48 3.19
CA LEU A 108 -5.74 4.63 3.54
C LEU A 108 -6.14 3.16 3.40
N ASN A 109 -5.30 2.36 2.74
CA ASN A 109 -5.48 0.92 2.67
C ASN A 109 -4.15 0.25 2.94
N TYR A 110 -4.09 -0.58 3.99
CA TYR A 110 -2.87 -1.23 4.45
C TYR A 110 -2.85 -2.71 4.08
N TYR A 111 -1.72 -3.19 3.59
CA TYR A 111 -1.50 -4.57 3.20
C TYR A 111 -0.26 -5.12 3.93
N PRO A 112 -0.44 -6.00 4.92
CA PRO A 112 0.67 -6.47 5.75
C PRO A 112 1.61 -7.44 5.01
N THR A 113 1.16 -8.11 3.94
CA THR A 113 1.98 -8.94 3.01
C THR A 113 1.13 -9.37 1.80
N ASP A 114 1.76 -10.06 0.84
CA ASP A 114 1.14 -10.87 -0.23
C ASP A 114 0.26 -10.13 -1.26
N PHE A 115 0.19 -8.80 -1.21
CA PHE A 115 -0.63 -7.99 -2.11
C PHE A 115 0.20 -7.01 -2.95
N ALA A 116 0.89 -7.51 -3.97
CA ALA A 116 1.76 -6.66 -4.80
C ALA A 116 1.04 -5.83 -5.89
N THR A 117 -0.29 -5.90 -5.98
CA THR A 117 -1.09 -5.19 -7.00
C THR A 117 -2.18 -4.34 -6.35
N PRO A 118 -1.80 -3.20 -5.74
CA PRO A 118 -2.77 -2.39 -5.04
C PRO A 118 -3.80 -1.76 -5.98
N HIS A 119 -5.04 -1.68 -5.50
CA HIS A 119 -6.12 -0.97 -6.16
C HIS A 119 -5.82 0.52 -6.27
N VAL A 120 -5.73 1.02 -7.51
CA VAL A 120 -5.46 2.45 -7.79
C VAL A 120 -6.67 3.12 -8.44
N PRO A 121 -6.89 4.44 -8.22
CA PRO A 121 -7.98 5.17 -8.85
C PRO A 121 -8.01 5.02 -10.38
N ASN A 122 -6.84 4.92 -11.02
CA ASN A 122 -6.71 4.68 -12.46
C ASN A 122 -7.45 3.44 -12.97
N VAL A 123 -7.69 2.44 -12.12
CA VAL A 123 -8.43 1.22 -12.46
C VAL A 123 -9.82 1.27 -11.85
N CYS A 124 -9.91 1.53 -10.54
CA CYS A 124 -11.16 1.41 -9.81
C CYS A 124 -12.19 2.47 -10.21
N TRP A 125 -11.77 3.72 -10.44
CA TRP A 125 -12.70 4.80 -10.78
C TRP A 125 -13.20 4.68 -12.22
N VAL A 126 -12.35 4.21 -13.13
CA VAL A 126 -12.75 3.87 -14.50
C VAL A 126 -13.73 2.69 -14.50
N GLY A 127 -13.43 1.65 -13.71
CA GLY A 127 -14.36 0.53 -13.50
C GLY A 127 -15.69 0.94 -12.89
N ALA A 128 -15.69 2.02 -12.10
CA ALA A 128 -16.90 2.64 -11.56
C ALA A 128 -17.61 3.60 -12.54
N GLY A 129 -17.15 3.69 -13.79
CA GLY A 129 -17.79 4.47 -14.86
C GLY A 129 -17.31 5.91 -15.00
N LEU A 130 -16.25 6.32 -14.29
CA LEU A 130 -15.67 7.65 -14.45
C LEU A 130 -14.71 7.72 -15.64
N GLN A 131 -14.75 8.82 -16.37
CA GLN A 131 -13.84 9.06 -17.49
C GLN A 131 -12.59 9.78 -16.99
N ARG A 132 -11.42 9.18 -17.15
CA ARG A 132 -10.15 9.85 -16.83
C ARG A 132 -9.89 10.97 -17.84
N VAL A 133 -9.62 12.16 -17.32
CA VAL A 133 -9.39 13.38 -18.11
C VAL A 133 -7.92 13.75 -18.11
N LYS A 134 -7.24 13.61 -16.97
CA LYS A 134 -5.82 13.93 -16.85
C LYS A 134 -5.11 13.00 -15.87
N ASP A 135 -3.84 12.77 -16.14
CA ASP A 135 -2.97 11.90 -15.36
C ASP A 135 -1.55 12.48 -15.36
N ASP A 136 -1.14 13.06 -14.23
CA ASP A 136 0.19 13.68 -14.06
C ASP A 136 0.96 12.98 -12.93
N LEU A 137 2.29 12.93 -13.03
CA LEU A 137 3.15 12.72 -11.88
C LEU A 137 3.51 14.09 -11.27
N ILE A 138 3.19 14.29 -10.00
CA ILE A 138 3.53 15.51 -9.27
C ILE A 138 4.53 15.21 -8.15
N THR A 139 5.33 16.21 -7.79
CA THR A 139 6.17 16.19 -6.60
C THR A 139 5.68 17.25 -5.63
N ILE A 140 5.36 16.83 -4.41
CA ILE A 140 5.09 17.73 -3.29
C ILE A 140 6.42 18.04 -2.63
N LYS A 141 6.79 19.32 -2.60
CA LYS A 141 8.06 19.79 -2.02
C LYS A 141 7.99 19.89 -0.51
N ASN A 142 9.11 19.60 0.16
CA ASN A 142 9.32 19.82 1.60
C ASN A 142 8.23 19.16 2.48
N VAL A 143 7.98 17.87 2.26
CA VAL A 143 7.04 17.10 3.06
C VAL A 143 7.72 16.65 4.36
N PRO A 144 7.17 16.99 5.54
CA PRO A 144 7.70 16.52 6.81
C PRO A 144 7.37 15.05 7.03
N HIS A 145 8.36 14.32 7.55
CA HIS A 145 8.25 12.93 7.97
C HIS A 145 8.20 12.82 9.50
N ALA A 146 7.75 11.68 10.00
CA ALA A 146 7.69 11.39 11.43
C ALA A 146 9.06 11.46 12.13
N ASP A 147 10.15 11.25 11.38
CA ASP A 147 11.53 11.36 11.87
C ASP A 147 12.10 12.79 11.84
N GLY A 148 11.29 13.78 11.47
CA GLY A 148 11.65 15.19 11.41
C GLY A 148 12.35 15.62 10.12
N LYS A 149 12.62 14.70 9.18
CA LYS A 149 13.19 15.07 7.88
C LYS A 149 12.17 15.75 6.98
N LEU A 150 12.65 16.63 6.12
CA LEU A 150 11.88 17.18 5.00
C LEU A 150 12.37 16.50 3.72
N THR A 151 11.46 15.87 2.97
CA THR A 151 11.80 15.31 1.66
C THR A 151 10.72 15.63 0.62
N ASP A 152 11.10 15.49 -0.66
CA ASP A 152 10.17 15.63 -1.76
C ASP A 152 9.40 14.32 -1.95
N MET A 153 8.06 14.40 -2.02
CA MET A 153 7.21 13.22 -2.13
C MET A 153 6.56 13.14 -3.52
N PRO A 154 6.81 12.08 -4.30
CA PRO A 154 6.12 11.85 -5.55
C PRO A 154 4.71 11.30 -5.30
N MET A 155 3.73 11.83 -6.04
CA MET A 155 2.35 11.33 -6.07
C MET A 155 1.84 11.34 -7.50
N ARG A 156 0.97 10.40 -7.83
CA ARG A 156 0.22 10.42 -9.10
C ARG A 156 -1.06 11.22 -8.89
N PHE A 157 -1.32 12.18 -9.76
CA PHE A 157 -2.41 13.15 -9.63
C PHE A 157 -3.34 13.09 -10.84
N LEU A 158 -4.59 12.73 -10.58
CA LEU A 158 -5.58 12.39 -11.58
C LEU A 158 -6.77 13.35 -11.53
N ALA A 159 -7.39 13.55 -12.69
CA ALA A 159 -8.73 14.15 -12.79
C ALA A 159 -9.65 13.21 -13.55
N PHE A 160 -10.88 13.11 -13.05
CA PHE A 160 -11.94 12.31 -13.64
C PHE A 160 -13.18 13.15 -13.89
N ALA A 161 -13.80 13.01 -15.06
CA ALA A 161 -15.12 13.55 -15.35
C ALA A 161 -16.19 12.47 -15.14
N LYS A 162 -17.40 12.90 -14.80
CA LYS A 162 -18.59 12.06 -14.89
C LYS A 162 -19.11 12.10 -16.33
N PRO A 163 -19.46 10.95 -16.96
CA PRO A 163 -20.06 10.96 -18.28
C PRO A 163 -21.37 11.77 -18.29
N ASN A 164 -21.57 12.60 -19.32
CA ASN A 164 -22.84 13.32 -19.52
C ASN A 164 -23.99 12.32 -19.62
N GLY A 165 -25.07 12.52 -18.86
CA GLY A 165 -26.25 11.66 -18.89
C GLY A 165 -26.15 10.37 -18.07
N ALA A 166 -25.05 10.15 -17.33
CA ALA A 166 -25.02 9.12 -16.29
C ALA A 166 -25.98 9.53 -15.17
N GLY A 167 -27.21 9.03 -15.23
CA GLY A 167 -28.19 9.17 -14.16
C GLY A 167 -27.56 8.76 -12.82
N SER A 168 -28.01 9.40 -11.75
CA SER A 168 -27.63 9.21 -10.35
C SER A 168 -27.89 7.81 -9.77
N GLY A 169 -28.05 6.79 -10.62
CA GLY A 169 -28.59 5.47 -10.28
C GLY A 169 -27.57 4.36 -10.03
N MET A 170 -26.28 4.56 -10.28
CA MET A 170 -25.25 3.65 -9.74
C MET A 170 -24.74 4.22 -8.43
N PRO A 171 -24.76 3.46 -7.32
CA PRO A 171 -24.07 3.85 -6.11
C PRO A 171 -22.58 3.76 -6.44
N LEU A 172 -22.01 4.84 -6.97
CA LEU A 172 -20.58 5.07 -6.87
C LEU A 172 -20.30 4.91 -5.37
N MET A 173 -19.59 3.86 -4.97
CA MET A 173 -19.11 3.74 -3.58
C MET A 173 -18.22 4.94 -3.20
N PHE A 174 -17.83 5.75 -4.19
CA PHE A 174 -17.14 7.03 -4.08
C PHE A 174 -17.99 8.19 -4.64
N SER A 175 -19.32 8.10 -4.55
CA SER A 175 -20.28 9.09 -5.08
C SER A 175 -20.20 10.40 -4.31
N HIS A 176 -19.17 11.19 -4.56
CA HIS A 176 -19.28 12.61 -4.28
C HIS A 176 -20.01 13.26 -5.45
N GLN A 177 -21.17 13.85 -5.18
CA GLN A 177 -21.75 14.87 -6.04
C GLN A 177 -20.80 16.07 -6.01
N SER A 178 -19.72 16.04 -6.80
CA SER A 178 -18.98 17.25 -7.14
C SER A 178 -19.90 18.10 -7.99
N GLY A 179 -20.31 19.27 -7.50
CA GLY A 179 -20.92 20.32 -8.32
C GLY A 179 -19.93 20.96 -9.30
N GLY A 180 -18.73 20.39 -9.48
CA GLY A 180 -17.74 20.81 -10.45
C GLY A 180 -17.41 19.70 -11.44
N GLU A 181 -16.86 20.12 -12.59
CA GLU A 181 -16.63 19.31 -13.79
C GLU A 181 -15.73 18.07 -13.58
N TYR A 182 -14.90 18.07 -12.52
CA TYR A 182 -13.92 17.00 -12.28
C TYR A 182 -13.80 16.61 -10.82
N ILE A 183 -13.57 15.32 -10.59
CA ILE A 183 -13.08 14.77 -9.31
C ILE A 183 -11.55 14.70 -9.41
N ASN A 184 -10.87 15.37 -8.48
CA ASN A 184 -9.42 15.42 -8.42
C ASN A 184 -8.91 14.56 -7.27
N THR A 185 -7.95 13.67 -7.56
CA THR A 185 -7.37 12.75 -6.58
C THR A 185 -5.87 12.63 -6.77
N ALA A 186 -5.13 12.48 -5.68
CA ALA A 186 -3.73 12.10 -5.73
C ALA A 186 -3.46 10.88 -4.84
N TYR A 187 -2.60 9.98 -5.31
CA TYR A 187 -2.18 8.85 -4.50
C TYR A 187 -0.68 8.57 -4.59
N THR A 188 -0.17 7.91 -3.56
CA THR A 188 1.15 7.27 -3.52
C THR A 188 1.06 6.03 -2.64
N PHE A 189 2.11 5.24 -2.66
CA PHE A 189 2.25 4.06 -1.79
C PHE A 189 3.46 4.24 -0.90
N GLN A 190 3.30 3.88 0.37
CA GLN A 190 4.43 3.68 1.27
C GLN A 190 4.72 2.18 1.31
N VAL A 191 5.85 1.76 0.73
CA VAL A 191 6.29 0.38 0.60
C VAL A 191 7.63 0.26 1.32
N ASP A 192 7.69 -0.54 2.38
CA ASP A 192 8.94 -0.78 3.10
C ASP A 192 9.68 0.54 3.45
N GLY A 193 8.93 1.54 3.92
CA GLY A 193 9.47 2.87 4.29
C GLY A 193 9.93 3.75 3.11
N LYS A 194 9.63 3.38 1.87
CA LYS A 194 9.87 4.19 0.66
C LYS A 194 8.55 4.56 0.00
N TYR A 195 8.57 5.60 -0.84
CA TYR A 195 7.37 6.08 -1.54
C TYR A 195 7.38 5.72 -3.02
N ALA A 196 6.24 5.23 -3.52
CA ALA A 196 6.05 4.80 -4.90
C ALA A 196 4.74 5.38 -5.48
N PRO A 197 4.77 6.28 -6.48
CA PRO A 197 3.57 6.85 -7.10
C PRO A 197 2.79 5.91 -8.05
N ASN A 198 3.24 4.66 -8.27
CA ASN A 198 2.56 3.74 -9.19
C ASN A 198 2.75 2.27 -8.82
N THR A 199 1.85 1.42 -9.31
CA THR A 199 1.82 -0.01 -9.02
C THR A 199 3.08 -0.74 -9.49
N GLN A 200 3.67 -0.34 -10.61
CA GLN A 200 4.89 -0.96 -11.15
C GLN A 200 6.07 -0.81 -10.18
N GLN A 201 6.22 0.39 -9.60
CA GLN A 201 7.23 0.66 -8.57
C GLN A 201 6.90 -0.06 -7.27
N VAL A 202 5.62 -0.16 -6.88
CA VAL A 202 5.21 -0.97 -5.72
C VAL A 202 5.64 -2.41 -5.90
N SER A 203 5.29 -3.05 -7.01
CA SER A 203 5.66 -4.44 -7.27
C SER A 203 7.18 -4.63 -7.30
N ALA A 204 7.92 -3.71 -7.91
CA ALA A 204 9.38 -3.76 -7.95
C ALA A 204 10.03 -3.63 -6.56
N MET A 205 9.47 -2.78 -5.68
CA MET A 205 9.95 -2.61 -4.30
C MET A 205 9.56 -3.80 -3.42
N PHE A 206 8.31 -4.26 -3.50
CA PHE A 206 7.76 -5.32 -2.66
C PHE A 206 8.45 -6.68 -2.93
N TRP A 207 8.63 -7.04 -4.20
CA TRP A 207 9.27 -8.30 -4.61
C TRP A 207 10.80 -8.29 -4.52
N HIS A 208 11.39 -7.32 -3.84
CA HIS A 208 12.83 -7.31 -3.63
C HIS A 208 13.26 -8.57 -2.87
N ALA A 209 13.99 -9.46 -3.56
CA ALA A 209 14.20 -10.85 -3.15
C ALA A 209 14.92 -11.02 -1.80
N ARG A 210 15.58 -9.98 -1.27
CA ARG A 210 16.32 -10.05 0.00
C ARG A 210 15.57 -9.46 1.20
N SER A 211 14.41 -8.83 0.98
CA SER A 211 13.67 -8.22 2.10
C SER A 211 12.86 -9.30 2.82
N LYS A 212 13.16 -9.55 4.10
CA LYS A 212 12.44 -10.53 4.93
C LYS A 212 11.01 -10.11 5.22
N TYR A 213 10.83 -8.84 5.53
CA TYR A 213 9.55 -8.22 5.79
C TYR A 213 9.03 -7.56 4.51
N GLY A 214 7.74 -7.32 4.46
CA GLY A 214 7.09 -6.54 3.40
C GLY A 214 5.83 -5.90 3.94
N TYR A 215 5.50 -4.71 3.44
CA TYR A 215 4.13 -4.19 3.44
C TYR A 215 4.00 -3.12 2.37
N ASP A 216 2.76 -2.78 2.04
CA ASP A 216 2.45 -1.52 1.41
C ASP A 216 1.22 -0.85 2.04
N CYS A 217 1.20 0.48 1.99
CA CYS A 217 0.04 1.27 2.35
C CYS A 217 -0.26 2.24 1.21
N LYS A 218 -1.49 2.17 0.68
CA LYS A 218 -2.00 3.22 -0.20
C LYS A 218 -2.30 4.46 0.64
N ILE A 219 -1.85 5.62 0.15
CA ILE A 219 -2.19 6.94 0.68
C ILE A 219 -2.82 7.71 -0.47
N GLU A 220 -4.15 7.82 -0.44
CA GLU A 220 -4.95 8.48 -1.46
C GLU A 220 -5.71 9.65 -0.86
N VAL A 221 -5.67 10.81 -1.52
CA VAL A 221 -6.35 12.03 -1.08
C VAL A 221 -7.23 12.53 -2.22
N ASP A 222 -8.52 12.59 -1.95
CA ASP A 222 -9.52 13.15 -2.86
C ASP A 222 -9.90 14.56 -2.41
N VAL A 223 -10.11 15.45 -3.38
CA VAL A 223 -10.69 16.76 -3.12
C VAL A 223 -12.17 16.70 -3.45
N LEU A 224 -13.00 16.92 -2.45
CA LEU A 224 -14.44 16.79 -2.57
C LEU A 224 -15.06 18.14 -2.98
N GLY A 225 -16.04 18.10 -3.87
CA GLY A 225 -16.71 19.30 -4.38
C GLY A 225 -16.03 19.93 -5.60
N PRO A 226 -16.57 21.06 -6.10
CA PRO A 226 -16.01 21.76 -7.25
C PRO A 226 -14.60 22.27 -6.93
N SER A 227 -13.65 22.00 -7.82
CA SER A 227 -12.28 22.51 -7.73
C SER A 227 -11.61 22.49 -9.09
N THR A 228 -10.80 23.51 -9.36
CA THR A 228 -9.81 23.43 -10.44
C THR A 228 -8.68 22.48 -10.04
N ARG A 229 -7.94 21.96 -11.03
CA ARG A 229 -6.76 21.13 -10.77
C ARG A 229 -5.70 21.86 -9.94
N ALA A 230 -5.57 23.18 -10.09
CA ALA A 230 -4.59 23.98 -9.36
C ALA A 230 -4.96 24.10 -7.88
N GLU A 231 -6.23 24.38 -7.59
CA GLU A 231 -6.77 24.41 -6.22
C GLU A 231 -6.63 23.02 -5.58
N ALA A 232 -7.06 21.96 -6.27
CA ALA A 232 -6.98 20.61 -5.76
C ALA A 232 -5.52 20.21 -5.44
N ARG A 233 -4.58 20.50 -6.35
CA ARG A 233 -3.15 20.23 -6.13
C ARG A 233 -2.62 20.99 -4.91
N LYS A 234 -3.03 22.25 -4.72
CA LYS A 234 -2.63 23.07 -3.57
C LYS A 234 -3.16 22.46 -2.27
N THR A 235 -4.46 22.15 -2.20
CA THR A 235 -5.09 21.56 -1.00
C THR A 235 -4.48 20.20 -0.67
N ILE A 236 -4.36 19.29 -1.65
CA ILE A 236 -3.71 17.97 -1.45
C ILE A 236 -2.29 18.15 -0.91
N SER A 237 -1.51 19.07 -1.48
CA SER A 237 -0.14 19.33 -1.03
C SER A 237 -0.09 19.82 0.41
N ALA A 238 -1.03 20.68 0.81
CA ALA A 238 -1.12 21.17 2.19
C ALA A 238 -1.55 20.04 3.14
N PHE A 239 -2.56 19.26 2.78
CA PHE A 239 -3.07 18.15 3.58
C PHE A 239 -1.99 17.09 3.81
N ILE A 240 -1.31 16.63 2.76
CA ILE A 240 -0.23 15.66 2.87
C ILE A 240 0.86 16.13 3.82
N ARG A 241 1.28 17.40 3.73
CA ARG A 241 2.30 17.95 4.65
C ARG A 241 1.85 17.91 6.11
N ALA A 242 0.56 18.09 6.38
CA ALA A 242 0.02 18.01 7.74
C ALA A 242 -0.18 16.56 8.21
N ALA A 243 -0.60 15.67 7.31
CA ALA A 243 -1.03 14.31 7.63
C ALA A 243 0.13 13.31 7.71
N LEU A 244 1.14 13.43 6.84
CA LEU A 244 2.14 12.38 6.64
C LEU A 244 2.89 11.98 7.92
N PRO A 245 3.36 12.92 8.78
CA PRO A 245 4.02 12.53 10.04
C PRO A 245 3.14 11.67 10.94
N SER A 246 1.82 11.91 10.95
CA SER A 246 0.88 11.12 11.74
C SER A 246 0.61 9.76 11.12
N ILE A 247 0.48 9.69 9.80
CA ILE A 247 0.34 8.42 9.06
C ILE A 247 1.56 7.52 9.31
N GLU A 248 2.78 8.05 9.18
CA GLU A 248 4.01 7.27 9.38
C GLU A 248 4.19 6.73 10.80
N ARG A 249 3.60 7.38 11.82
CA ARG A 249 3.61 6.85 13.20
C ARG A 249 2.70 5.63 13.37
N ILE A 250 1.68 5.50 12.53
CA ILE A 250 0.74 4.38 12.52
C ILE A 250 1.33 3.19 11.73
N LEU A 251 2.01 3.48 10.62
CA LEU A 251 2.65 2.47 9.76
C LEU A 251 3.82 1.76 10.45
N PRO A 252 4.24 0.56 10.00
CA PRO A 252 5.35 -0.16 10.60
C PRO A 252 6.65 0.65 10.64
N ASN A 253 7.35 0.61 11.77
CA ASN A 253 8.67 1.23 11.91
C ASN A 253 9.74 0.42 11.16
N TRP A 254 9.89 0.71 9.88
CA TRP A 254 10.80 -0.02 8.98
C TRP A 254 12.26 0.03 9.42
N LYS A 255 12.70 1.16 9.97
CA LYS A 255 14.08 1.30 10.49
C LYS A 255 14.36 0.32 11.62
N LYS A 256 13.38 0.10 12.51
CA LYS A 256 13.48 -0.89 13.59
C LYS A 256 13.46 -2.33 13.06
N LEU A 257 12.64 -2.61 12.04
CA LEU A 257 12.53 -3.95 11.44
C LEU A 257 13.77 -4.37 10.65
N ASN A 258 14.46 -3.41 10.04
CA ASN A 258 15.71 -3.64 9.30
C ASN A 258 16.99 -3.37 10.09
N ALA A 259 16.88 -2.98 11.36
CA ALA A 259 18.05 -2.92 12.22
C ALA A 259 18.66 -4.34 12.31
N PRO A 260 19.99 -4.50 12.17
CA PRO A 260 20.62 -5.79 12.41
C PRO A 260 20.22 -6.28 13.79
N SER A 261 19.49 -7.40 13.86
CA SER A 261 19.08 -7.92 15.16
C SER A 261 20.34 -8.21 15.98
N ALA A 262 20.39 -7.78 17.25
CA ALA A 262 21.51 -8.05 18.15
C ALA A 262 21.83 -9.57 18.29
N ARG A 263 20.90 -10.45 17.89
CA ARG A 263 21.10 -11.90 17.81
C ARG A 263 21.99 -12.36 16.64
N GLY A 264 22.13 -11.58 15.56
CA GLY A 264 23.02 -11.90 14.44
C GLY A 264 24.50 -11.63 14.74
N ALA A 265 24.80 -10.63 15.58
CA ALA A 265 26.18 -10.29 15.97
C ALA A 265 26.82 -11.37 16.87
N ALA A 266 26.02 -12.06 17.69
CA ALA A 266 26.51 -13.13 18.57
C ALA A 266 26.81 -14.45 17.83
N ALA A 267 26.16 -14.70 16.69
CA ALA A 267 26.36 -15.91 15.89
C ALA A 267 27.59 -15.81 14.97
N MET A 268 28.01 -14.60 14.61
CA MET A 268 29.15 -14.36 13.72
C MET A 268 30.51 -14.40 14.43
N ASN A 269 30.53 -14.43 15.77
CA ASN A 269 31.75 -14.36 16.59
C ASN A 269 32.16 -15.70 17.23
N LYS A 270 31.59 -16.84 16.79
CA LYS A 270 31.86 -18.17 17.38
C LYS A 270 32.60 -19.16 16.48
N THR A 271 33.12 -18.76 15.32
CA THR A 271 33.78 -19.70 14.39
C THR A 271 35.13 -19.20 13.89
N VAL A 272 36.07 -18.94 14.79
CA VAL A 272 37.51 -19.11 14.49
C VAL A 272 38.22 -19.53 15.79
N PRO A 273 38.61 -20.81 15.97
CA PRO A 273 39.60 -21.16 16.98
C PRO A 273 40.99 -20.69 16.51
N PRO A 274 41.83 -20.15 17.41
CA PRO A 274 43.20 -19.77 17.05
C PRO A 274 44.04 -21.00 16.72
N SER A 275 44.80 -20.90 15.64
CA SER A 275 45.86 -21.82 15.22
C SER A 275 47.09 -21.72 16.11
#